data_AF-A0A3D4CRH9-F1
#
_entry.id   AF-A0A3D4CRH9-F1
#
_cell.length_a   1.000
_cell.length_b   1.000
_cell.length_c   1.000
_cell.angle_alpha   90.00
_cell.angle_beta   90.00
_cell.angle_gamma   90.00
#
_symmetry.space_group_name_H-M   'P 1'
#
loop_
_entity.id
_entity.type
_entity.pdbx_description
1 polymer ?
#
loop_
_entity_poly.entity_id
_entity_poly.type
_entity_poly.pdbx_seq_one_letter_code
_entity_poly.pdbx_strand_id
1 'polypeptide(L)'
;MYLHLGTDEGGGLRRFANVSAISGMDYPEDGRSLCLVDWDQDGDLDFWISNRTAPQLRFLRNDATRAGRFLGLRLEGRKGNRDAIGARVEVVIPGRSRAIVKTVRAGDGYLAQSSKALVFGLGECSGPVSVTVRWPGGAVQEIRDLPADAHYRLIEGERPAYYRRSNSDLVLKPGATSSGLASDVVRVPMVTLLEVPLMEYRDMKGELVRMPERGRFTLLNLWASWCAPCLSELDNFKQRFPDLQSAGVDVVALALDGVGNDTGDPSNAIKQAAKMGLPFATGLANEKILTLLERLHVRLMPMELDLVIPLSLLIDREGRLAVLYKGAPGVDRILGDLGHSSQERWARLVNSAGLGGESLEKGNP
;
A
#
# COMPACT_ATOMS: atom_id res chain seq x y z
N MET A 1 12.53 16.12 -2.32
CA MET A 1 13.58 16.41 -1.32
C MET A 1 14.14 17.79 -1.60
N TYR A 2 14.37 18.60 -0.56
CA TYR A 2 14.94 19.95 -0.73
C TYR A 2 16.25 20.07 0.04
N LEU A 3 17.32 20.47 -0.64
CA LEU A 3 18.61 20.77 -0.04
C LEU A 3 18.61 22.23 0.46
N HIS A 4 18.91 22.44 1.73
CA HIS A 4 19.15 23.76 2.29
C HIS A 4 20.51 24.29 1.82
N LEU A 5 20.51 25.41 1.07
CA LEU A 5 21.73 25.99 0.49
C LEU A 5 22.50 26.90 1.46
N GLY A 6 22.28 26.74 2.77
CA GLY A 6 22.92 27.50 3.82
C GLY A 6 22.23 28.83 4.14
N THR A 7 22.85 29.57 5.07
CA THR A 7 22.42 30.90 5.49
C THR A 7 23.28 31.98 4.82
N ASP A 8 22.74 33.17 4.63
CA ASP A 8 23.55 34.34 4.27
C ASP A 8 24.40 34.82 5.46
N GLU A 9 25.21 35.85 5.23
CA GLU A 9 26.11 36.43 6.24
C GLU A 9 25.35 37.06 7.42
N GLY A 10 24.07 37.41 7.24
CA GLY A 10 23.17 37.89 8.28
C GLY A 10 22.42 36.77 9.03
N GLY A 11 22.65 35.50 8.69
CA GLY A 11 21.95 34.35 9.27
C GLY A 11 20.55 34.11 8.69
N GLY A 12 20.15 34.82 7.64
CA GLY A 12 18.93 34.59 6.87
C GLY A 12 19.01 33.30 6.05
N LEU A 13 17.90 32.57 5.97
CA LEU A 13 17.78 31.39 5.11
C LEU A 13 17.91 31.82 3.64
N ARG A 14 18.91 31.29 2.89
CA ARG A 14 19.11 31.67 1.48
C ARG A 14 17.96 31.16 0.61
N ARG A 15 18.03 29.88 0.21
CA ARG A 15 17.09 29.20 -0.69
C ARG A 15 17.17 27.68 -0.47
N PHE A 16 16.15 26.98 -0.93
CA PHE A 16 16.12 25.52 -1.01
C PHE A 16 16.20 25.10 -2.48
N ALA A 17 16.98 24.06 -2.79
CA ALA A 17 17.02 23.45 -4.12
C ALA A 17 16.27 22.12 -4.10
N ASN A 18 15.37 21.89 -5.06
CA ASN A 18 14.79 20.56 -5.24
C ASN A 18 15.89 19.63 -5.78
N VAL A 19 16.20 18.58 -5.02
CA VAL A 19 17.24 17.60 -5.35
C VAL A 19 16.68 16.19 -5.48
N SER A 20 15.35 16.01 -5.54
CA SER A 20 14.73 14.67 -5.52
C SER A 20 15.26 13.77 -6.64
N ALA A 21 15.41 14.29 -7.87
CA ALA A 21 15.89 13.49 -8.99
C ALA A 21 17.35 13.08 -8.82
N ILE A 22 18.23 14.01 -8.47
CA ILE A 22 19.65 13.72 -8.34
C ILE A 22 19.98 12.86 -7.10
N SER A 23 19.11 12.87 -6.09
CA SER A 23 19.24 12.03 -4.89
C SER A 23 18.58 10.66 -5.06
N GLY A 24 17.94 10.37 -6.20
CA GLY A 24 17.16 9.14 -6.41
C GLY A 24 15.93 9.02 -5.50
N MET A 25 15.34 10.16 -5.10
CA MET A 25 14.14 10.25 -4.28
C MET A 25 12.91 10.75 -5.05
N ASP A 26 12.95 10.77 -6.38
CA ASP A 26 11.85 11.14 -7.28
C ASP A 26 11.01 9.94 -7.69
N TYR A 27 10.61 9.13 -6.71
CA TYR A 27 9.76 7.97 -6.95
C TYR A 27 8.35 8.39 -7.41
N PRO A 28 7.73 7.66 -8.37
CA PRO A 28 6.38 7.95 -8.83
C PRO A 28 5.29 7.51 -7.83
N GLU A 29 5.68 6.80 -6.76
CA GLU A 29 4.74 6.32 -5.75
C GLU A 29 4.17 7.44 -4.89
N ASP A 30 2.93 7.24 -4.42
CA ASP A 30 2.28 8.14 -3.46
C ASP A 30 2.79 7.87 -2.04
N GLY A 31 3.93 8.47 -1.68
CA GLY A 31 4.54 8.40 -0.35
C GLY A 31 3.73 9.14 0.72
N ARG A 32 3.45 8.46 1.84
CA ARG A 32 2.60 8.98 2.93
C ARG A 32 3.36 9.20 4.23
N SER A 33 4.31 8.34 4.53
CA SER A 33 5.03 8.36 5.81
C SER A 33 6.51 8.21 5.60
N LEU A 34 7.31 8.86 6.46
CA LEU A 34 8.77 8.80 6.47
C LEU A 34 9.25 8.54 7.89
N CYS A 35 10.08 7.52 8.10
CA CYS A 35 10.74 7.24 9.37
C CYS A 35 12.25 7.32 9.18
N LEU A 36 12.92 8.09 10.04
CA LEU A 36 14.38 8.22 10.06
C LEU A 36 15.00 7.18 10.98
N VAL A 37 16.08 6.56 10.53
CA VAL A 37 16.88 5.62 11.33
C VAL A 37 18.29 5.59 10.78
N ASP A 38 19.30 5.56 11.63
CA ASP A 38 20.62 5.07 11.22
C ASP A 38 20.56 3.55 11.38
N TRP A 39 20.41 2.78 10.30
CA TRP A 39 20.08 1.35 10.31
C TRP A 39 21.31 0.46 10.43
N ASP A 40 22.44 0.84 9.84
CA ASP A 40 23.70 0.11 9.90
C ASP A 40 24.73 0.70 10.89
N GLN A 41 24.38 1.80 11.57
CA GLN A 41 25.17 2.48 12.60
C GLN A 41 26.42 3.19 12.07
N ASP A 42 26.40 3.66 10.83
CA ASP A 42 27.51 4.39 10.22
C ASP A 42 27.47 5.91 10.44
N GLY A 43 26.40 6.41 11.07
CA GLY A 43 26.25 7.80 11.46
C GLY A 43 25.55 8.69 10.45
N ASP A 44 25.16 8.14 9.32
CA ASP A 44 24.24 8.79 8.40
C ASP A 44 22.80 8.28 8.61
N LEU A 45 21.81 9.03 8.10
CA LEU A 45 20.40 8.70 8.35
C LEU A 45 19.82 8.02 7.11
N ASP A 46 19.32 6.81 7.31
CA ASP A 46 18.47 6.06 6.41
C ASP A 46 16.99 6.38 6.61
N PHE A 47 16.18 5.87 5.68
CA PHE A 47 14.77 6.17 5.63
C PHE A 47 13.94 4.93 5.33
N TRP A 48 12.84 4.79 6.07
CA TRP A 48 11.70 3.98 5.64
C TRP A 48 10.62 4.89 5.11
N ILE A 49 10.06 4.53 3.95
CA ILE A 49 8.90 5.21 3.36
C ILE A 49 7.76 4.21 3.28
N SER A 50 6.59 4.61 3.80
CA SER A 50 5.33 3.93 3.53
C SER A 50 4.61 4.65 2.39
N ASN A 51 4.28 3.92 1.34
CA ASN A 51 3.57 4.40 0.17
C ASN A 51 2.14 3.86 0.17
N ARG A 52 1.22 4.68 -0.34
CA ARG A 52 -0.15 4.25 -0.64
C ARG A 52 -0.20 3.35 -1.88
N THR A 53 0.61 3.66 -2.89
CA THR A 53 0.74 2.83 -4.11
C THR A 53 1.92 1.87 -3.99
N ALA A 54 1.91 0.80 -4.79
CA ALA A 54 3.00 -0.16 -4.77
C ALA A 54 4.31 0.44 -5.32
N PRO A 55 5.48 0.04 -4.78
CA PRO A 55 5.65 -0.78 -3.57
C PRO A 55 5.25 -0.02 -2.30
N GLN A 56 4.49 -0.67 -1.39
CA GLN A 56 3.93 -0.03 -0.20
C GLN A 56 4.96 0.30 0.89
N LEU A 57 6.11 -0.37 0.90
CA LEU A 57 7.19 -0.10 1.84
C LEU A 57 8.50 -0.03 1.07
N ARG A 58 9.28 1.02 1.33
CA ARG A 58 10.60 1.22 0.74
C ARG A 58 11.60 1.53 1.84
N PHE A 59 12.71 0.81 1.83
CA PHE A 59 13.90 1.18 2.61
C PHE A 59 14.88 1.88 1.68
N LEU A 60 15.39 3.02 2.11
CA LEU A 60 16.45 3.77 1.46
C LEU A 60 17.62 3.82 2.43
N ARG A 61 18.67 3.07 2.12
CA ARG A 61 19.95 3.23 2.80
C ARG A 61 20.68 4.41 2.19
N ASN A 62 21.14 5.33 3.02
CA ASN A 62 21.95 6.43 2.58
C ASN A 62 23.42 5.95 2.56
N ASP A 63 24.03 5.97 1.37
CA ASP A 63 25.43 5.57 1.15
C ASP A 63 26.18 6.75 0.49
N ALA A 64 25.90 7.97 0.94
CA ALA A 64 26.44 9.17 0.31
C ALA A 64 27.97 9.20 0.39
N THR A 65 28.64 9.49 -0.73
CA THR A 65 30.10 9.41 -0.86
C THR A 65 30.91 10.39 0.02
N ARG A 66 30.25 11.35 0.67
CA ARG A 66 30.89 12.31 1.59
C ARG A 66 30.19 12.26 2.95
N ALA A 67 30.57 11.29 3.77
CA ALA A 67 30.16 11.24 5.17
C ALA A 67 30.96 12.26 6.00
N GLY A 68 30.26 13.10 6.76
CA GLY A 68 30.87 13.83 7.86
C GLY A 68 31.02 12.92 9.08
N ARG A 69 31.78 13.37 10.07
CA ARG A 69 31.89 12.72 11.37
C ARG A 69 30.57 12.83 12.12
N PHE A 70 30.31 11.93 13.06
CA PHE A 70 29.00 11.87 13.72
C PHE A 70 29.10 11.62 15.23
N LEU A 71 27.97 11.82 15.91
CA LEU A 71 27.75 11.34 17.27
C LEU A 71 26.34 10.76 17.36
N GLY A 72 26.24 9.48 17.72
CA GLY A 72 24.95 8.82 17.98
C GLY A 72 24.68 8.70 19.48
N LEU A 73 23.48 9.08 19.93
CA LEU A 73 23.07 9.00 21.33
C LEU A 73 21.74 8.26 21.47
N ARG A 74 21.72 7.22 22.30
CA ARG A 74 20.50 6.57 22.78
C ARG A 74 20.32 6.86 24.26
N LEU A 75 19.26 7.59 24.59
CA LEU A 75 18.99 7.99 25.97
C LEU A 75 18.10 6.98 26.68
N GLU A 76 18.31 6.83 27.99
CA GLU A 76 17.44 6.05 28.88
C GLU A 76 17.25 6.80 30.20
N GLY A 77 16.00 7.16 30.48
CA GLY A 77 15.63 7.82 31.74
C GLY A 77 15.48 6.82 32.88
N ARG A 78 15.56 7.29 34.12
CA ARG A 78 15.34 6.46 35.33
C ARG A 78 14.06 6.81 36.09
N LYS A 79 13.58 8.05 36.00
CA LYS A 79 12.43 8.56 36.76
C LYS A 79 11.11 8.50 35.97
N GLY A 80 10.59 7.29 35.75
CA GLY A 80 9.27 7.06 35.15
C GLY A 80 9.21 7.16 33.62
N ASN A 81 9.98 8.06 33.00
CA ASN A 81 10.10 8.16 31.54
C ASN A 81 11.37 7.46 31.05
N ARG A 82 11.34 6.12 31.03
CA ARG A 82 12.50 5.30 30.64
C ARG A 82 12.97 5.55 29.22
N ASP A 83 12.06 5.92 28.33
CA ASP A 83 12.36 6.25 26.94
C ASP A 83 12.94 7.66 26.73
N ALA A 84 13.06 8.43 27.83
CA ALA A 84 13.58 9.80 27.82
C ALA A 84 12.84 10.74 26.85
N ILE A 85 11.56 10.46 26.52
CA ILE A 85 10.77 11.30 25.61
C ILE A 85 10.71 12.73 26.14
N GLY A 86 11.04 13.71 25.30
CA GLY A 86 11.14 15.13 25.68
C GLY A 86 12.52 15.55 26.19
N ALA A 87 13.48 14.63 26.37
CA ALA A 87 14.85 14.98 26.71
C ALA A 87 15.46 15.84 25.60
N ARG A 88 16.03 16.98 25.96
CA ARG A 88 16.70 17.91 25.03
C ARG A 88 18.21 17.75 25.15
N VAL A 89 18.85 17.42 24.04
CA VAL A 89 20.29 17.26 23.94
C VAL A 89 20.89 18.40 23.14
N GLU A 90 21.94 18.99 23.69
CA GLU A 90 22.73 20.04 23.06
C GLU A 90 24.16 19.55 22.87
N VAL A 91 24.67 19.65 21.64
CA VAL A 91 26.03 19.24 21.29
C VAL A 91 26.80 20.47 20.83
N VAL A 92 27.83 20.83 21.59
CA VAL A 92 28.77 21.91 21.27
C VAL A 92 29.97 21.30 20.56
N ILE A 93 30.21 21.76 19.34
CA ILE A 93 31.31 21.31 18.48
C ILE A 93 32.42 22.35 18.53
N PRO A 94 33.68 21.97 18.83
CA PRO A 94 34.81 22.89 18.78
C PRO A 94 34.90 23.64 17.45
N GLY A 95 35.10 24.97 17.51
CA GLY A 95 35.18 25.83 16.33
C GLY A 95 33.83 26.22 15.70
N ARG A 96 32.70 25.74 16.23
CA ARG A 96 31.35 26.13 15.78
C ARG A 96 30.70 27.06 16.79
N SER A 97 30.14 28.18 16.32
CA SER A 97 29.53 29.21 17.19
C SER A 97 28.19 28.81 17.81
N ARG A 98 27.47 27.84 17.22
CA ARG A 98 26.15 27.39 17.69
C ARG A 98 26.16 25.90 17.93
N ALA A 99 25.60 25.50 19.06
CA ALA A 99 25.34 24.11 19.38
C ALA A 99 24.26 23.52 18.47
N ILE A 100 24.34 22.22 18.20
CA ILE A 100 23.28 21.45 17.55
C ILE A 100 22.34 20.94 18.63
N VAL A 101 21.04 21.11 18.44
CA VAL A 101 20.04 20.73 19.44
C VAL A 101 19.09 19.71 18.82
N LYS A 102 18.86 18.61 19.53
CA LYS A 102 17.81 17.63 19.20
C LYS A 102 17.04 17.23 20.45
N THR A 103 15.79 16.79 20.26
CA THR A 103 14.92 16.32 21.34
C THR A 103 14.46 14.90 21.03
N VAL A 104 14.44 14.02 22.03
CA VAL A 104 13.84 12.69 21.87
C VAL A 104 12.32 12.85 21.74
N ARG A 105 11.71 12.29 20.69
CA ARG A 105 10.28 12.43 20.40
C ARG A 105 9.56 11.09 20.38
N ALA A 106 8.29 11.11 20.77
CA ALA A 106 7.31 10.07 20.51
C ALA A 106 6.16 10.74 19.73
N GLY A 107 5.91 10.27 18.51
CA GLY A 107 5.21 10.97 17.44
C GLY A 107 6.17 11.83 16.61
N ASP A 108 6.61 11.32 15.46
CA ASP A 108 7.28 12.11 14.41
C ASP A 108 6.96 11.52 13.04
N GLY A 109 6.71 12.38 12.05
CA GLY A 109 6.16 12.00 10.76
C GLY A 109 4.64 11.72 10.77
N TYR A 110 4.03 11.68 9.59
CA TYR A 110 2.62 11.33 9.43
C TYR A 110 2.44 9.81 9.54
N LEU A 111 1.64 9.33 10.50
CA LEU A 111 1.39 7.90 10.76
C LEU A 111 2.68 7.06 10.92
N ALA A 112 3.72 7.67 11.48
CA ALA A 112 5.07 7.11 11.57
C ALA A 112 5.72 7.37 12.94
N GLN A 113 6.86 6.71 13.16
CA GLN A 113 7.74 6.97 14.29
C GLN A 113 9.19 6.69 13.88
N SER A 114 10.00 7.76 13.82
CA SER A 114 11.45 7.65 13.66
C SER A 114 12.12 6.99 14.87
N SER A 115 13.35 6.49 14.69
CA SER A 115 14.17 5.97 15.78
C SER A 115 14.33 6.98 16.92
N LYS A 116 14.37 6.48 18.17
CA LYS A 116 14.69 7.29 19.36
C LYS A 116 16.18 7.67 19.45
N ALA A 117 17.03 7.09 18.62
CA ALA A 117 18.45 7.44 18.57
C ALA A 117 18.63 8.83 17.95
N LEU A 118 19.38 9.69 18.63
CA LEU A 118 19.72 11.02 18.15
C LEU A 118 21.09 10.96 17.48
N VAL A 119 21.13 11.15 16.17
CA VAL A 119 22.37 11.22 15.39
C VAL A 119 22.70 12.68 15.10
N PHE A 120 23.91 13.12 15.45
CA PHE A 120 24.40 14.49 15.23
C PHE A 120 25.51 14.46 14.19
N GLY A 121 25.32 15.16 13.07
CA GLY A 121 26.40 15.39 12.10
C GLY A 121 27.38 16.44 12.62
N LEU A 122 28.65 16.07 12.75
CA LEU A 122 29.74 16.89 13.27
C LEU A 122 30.60 17.54 12.17
N GLY A 123 30.34 17.19 10.90
CA GLY A 123 31.10 17.71 9.75
C GLY A 123 32.53 17.17 9.77
N GLU A 124 33.53 18.05 9.63
CA GLU A 124 34.95 17.66 9.61
C GLU A 124 35.57 17.61 11.02
N CYS A 125 34.79 17.87 12.08
CA CYS A 125 35.30 17.93 13.44
C CYS A 125 35.75 16.55 13.94
N SER A 126 37.07 16.39 14.12
CA SER A 126 37.71 15.17 14.61
C SER A 126 37.92 15.12 16.12
N GLY A 127 37.80 16.27 16.78
CA GLY A 127 37.98 16.39 18.22
C GLY A 127 36.75 15.95 19.01
N PRO A 128 36.90 15.75 20.32
CA PRO A 128 35.76 15.42 21.16
C PRO A 128 34.79 16.61 21.29
N VAL A 129 33.52 16.29 21.57
CA VAL A 129 32.44 17.28 21.70
C VAL A 129 31.93 17.36 23.13
N SER A 130 31.32 18.49 23.48
CA SER A 130 30.60 18.63 24.75
C SER A 130 29.11 18.41 24.54
N VAL A 131 28.50 17.60 25.41
CA VAL A 131 27.08 17.25 25.35
C VAL A 131 26.40 17.65 26.65
N THR A 132 25.31 18.40 26.54
CA THR A 132 24.43 18.72 27.66
C THR A 132 23.07 18.09 27.43
N VAL A 133 22.63 17.23 28.34
CA VAL A 133 21.30 16.60 28.33
C VAL A 133 20.44 17.23 29.41
N ARG A 134 19.30 17.79 29.00
CA ARG A 134 18.23 18.20 29.92
C ARG A 134 17.16 17.13 29.89
N TRP A 135 17.04 16.39 30.99
CA TRP A 135 16.12 15.28 31.14
C TRP A 135 14.68 15.80 31.40
N PRO A 136 13.64 15.03 31.05
CA PRO A 136 12.24 15.43 31.27
C PRO A 136 11.92 15.72 32.75
N GLY A 137 12.60 15.05 33.68
CA GLY A 137 12.48 15.29 35.12
C GLY A 137 13.21 16.54 35.63
N GLY A 138 13.76 17.38 34.75
CA GLY A 138 14.46 18.63 35.09
C GLY A 138 15.95 18.48 35.41
N ALA A 139 16.45 17.24 35.57
CA ALA A 139 17.88 17.01 35.77
C ALA A 139 18.69 17.47 34.54
N VAL A 140 19.89 17.99 34.79
CA VAL A 140 20.83 18.39 33.75
C VAL A 140 22.10 17.56 33.91
N GLN A 141 22.57 16.98 32.82
CA GLN A 141 23.79 16.18 32.78
C GLN A 141 24.73 16.75 31.71
N GLU A 142 25.93 17.12 32.14
CA GLU A 142 26.99 17.62 31.26
C GLU A 142 28.06 16.54 31.08
N ILE A 143 28.43 16.32 29.83
CA ILE A 143 29.47 15.38 29.42
C ILE A 143 30.47 16.18 28.59
N ARG A 144 31.73 16.17 29.01
CA ARG A 144 32.83 16.77 28.28
C ARG A 144 33.66 15.69 27.61
N ASP A 145 34.41 16.11 26.59
CA ASP A 145 35.40 15.28 25.92
C ASP A 145 34.84 13.97 25.33
N LEU A 146 33.60 13.97 24.81
CA LEU A 146 32.99 12.78 24.22
C LEU A 146 33.52 12.53 22.80
N PRO A 147 34.16 11.38 22.51
CA PRO A 147 34.70 11.11 21.18
C PRO A 147 33.63 11.02 20.10
N ALA A 148 33.95 11.56 18.92
CA ALA A 148 33.17 11.43 17.69
C ALA A 148 33.21 10.00 17.11
N ASP A 149 32.43 9.79 16.04
CA ASP A 149 32.28 8.56 15.24
C ASP A 149 31.90 7.33 16.06
N ALA A 150 30.99 7.55 17.00
CA ALA A 150 30.52 6.50 17.86
C ALA A 150 29.07 6.72 18.27
N HIS A 151 28.46 5.59 18.61
CA HIS A 151 27.17 5.52 19.26
C HIS A 151 27.37 5.30 20.76
N TYR A 152 26.65 6.05 21.58
CA TYR A 152 26.63 5.89 23.03
C TYR A 152 25.23 5.64 23.55
N ARG A 153 25.11 4.74 24.53
CA ARG A 153 23.97 4.66 25.43
C ARG A 153 24.27 5.55 26.62
N LEU A 154 23.35 6.46 26.89
CA LEU A 154 23.44 7.39 28.01
C LEU A 154 22.25 7.19 28.92
N ILE A 155 22.51 6.62 30.10
CA ILE A 155 21.50 6.44 31.14
C ILE A 155 21.55 7.65 32.07
N GLU A 156 20.39 8.18 32.47
CA GLU A 156 20.27 9.32 33.38
C GLU A 156 21.12 9.14 34.64
N GLY A 157 22.11 10.02 34.82
CA GLY A 157 23.02 10.01 35.98
C GLY A 157 24.23 9.06 35.86
N GLU A 158 24.38 8.34 34.75
CA GLU A 158 25.52 7.47 34.48
C GLU A 158 26.48 8.05 33.44
N ARG A 159 27.70 7.52 33.37
CA ARG A 159 28.64 7.86 32.30
C ARG A 159 28.16 7.25 30.96
N PRO A 160 28.39 7.91 29.81
CA PRO A 160 28.13 7.33 28.50
C PRO A 160 28.87 6.02 28.32
N ALA A 161 28.20 5.02 27.78
CA ALA A 161 28.80 3.74 27.40
C ALA A 161 28.69 3.55 25.89
N TYR A 162 29.70 2.98 25.24
CA TYR A 162 29.62 2.62 23.82
C TYR A 162 28.43 1.70 23.58
N TYR A 163 27.72 1.95 22.48
CA TYR A 163 26.53 1.21 22.10
C TYR A 163 26.66 0.71 20.66
N ARG A 164 26.50 -0.60 20.49
CA ARG A 164 26.40 -1.24 19.19
C ARG A 164 25.23 -2.21 19.21
N ARG A 165 24.38 -2.18 18.18
CA ARG A 165 23.35 -3.19 17.95
C ARG A 165 24.03 -4.49 17.55
N SER A 166 23.42 -5.62 17.91
CA SER A 166 23.82 -6.90 17.34
C SER A 166 23.72 -6.84 15.81
N ASN A 167 24.79 -7.24 15.12
CA ASN A 167 24.76 -7.32 13.67
C ASN A 167 23.68 -8.33 13.24
N SER A 168 22.90 -7.97 12.23
CA SER A 168 22.04 -8.91 11.52
C SER A 168 22.82 -9.51 10.35
N ASP A 169 22.66 -10.81 10.09
CA ASP A 169 23.21 -11.45 8.89
C ASP A 169 22.39 -11.11 7.62
N LEU A 170 21.35 -10.27 7.76
CA LEU A 170 20.51 -9.83 6.66
C LEU A 170 21.30 -8.90 5.72
N VAL A 171 21.63 -9.41 4.53
CA VAL A 171 22.21 -8.61 3.44
C VAL A 171 21.08 -7.98 2.63
N LEU A 172 20.95 -6.65 2.75
CA LEU A 172 19.99 -5.89 1.95
C LEU A 172 20.49 -5.79 0.51
N LYS A 173 19.66 -6.23 -0.43
CA LYS A 173 19.91 -6.05 -1.87
C LYS A 173 19.00 -4.94 -2.38
N PRO A 174 19.50 -4.02 -3.23
CA PRO A 174 18.63 -3.04 -3.89
C PRO A 174 17.46 -3.76 -4.56
N GLY A 175 16.23 -3.39 -4.18
CA GLY A 175 15.04 -3.92 -4.83
C GLY A 175 14.97 -3.38 -6.26
N ALA A 176 14.65 -4.25 -7.22
CA ALA A 176 14.29 -3.78 -8.54
C ALA A 176 12.95 -3.03 -8.43
N THR A 177 12.86 -1.82 -9.00
CA THR A 177 11.56 -1.17 -9.22
C THR A 177 10.83 -2.03 -10.25
N SER A 178 10.01 -2.98 -9.79
CA SER A 178 9.07 -3.61 -10.68
C SER A 178 8.07 -2.53 -11.07
N SER A 179 8.11 -2.07 -12.33
CA SER A 179 6.88 -1.62 -12.94
C SER A 179 5.97 -2.84 -12.85
N GLY A 180 5.08 -2.89 -11.86
CA GLY A 180 4.03 -3.90 -11.86
C GLY A 180 3.43 -3.82 -13.25
N LEU A 181 3.47 -4.92 -14.00
CA LEU A 181 2.84 -4.96 -15.31
C LEU A 181 1.44 -4.41 -15.10
N ALA A 182 1.13 -3.28 -15.75
CA ALA A 182 -0.22 -2.79 -15.80
C ALA A 182 -1.04 -3.96 -16.38
N SER A 183 -1.80 -4.61 -15.51
CA SER A 183 -2.67 -5.70 -15.94
C SER A 183 -3.99 -5.06 -16.28
N ASP A 184 -4.48 -5.33 -17.48
CA ASP A 184 -5.83 -4.95 -17.90
C ASP A 184 -6.91 -5.76 -17.13
N VAL A 185 -6.49 -6.67 -16.23
CA VAL A 185 -7.36 -7.49 -15.39
C VAL A 185 -6.99 -7.35 -13.92
N VAL A 186 -7.96 -6.93 -13.10
CA VAL A 186 -7.85 -6.96 -11.64
C VAL A 186 -8.72 -8.08 -11.10
N ARG A 187 -8.10 -9.05 -10.43
CA ARG A 187 -8.78 -10.14 -9.72
C ARG A 187 -8.86 -9.82 -8.22
N VAL A 188 -10.06 -9.68 -7.70
CA VAL A 188 -10.33 -9.36 -6.28
C VAL A 188 -11.07 -10.53 -5.62
N PRO A 189 -10.35 -11.54 -5.08
CA PRO A 189 -10.96 -12.65 -4.35
C PRO A 189 -11.44 -12.21 -2.95
N MET A 190 -12.64 -12.62 -2.55
CA MET A 190 -13.27 -12.18 -1.31
C MET A 190 -12.79 -12.96 -0.09
N VAL A 191 -12.29 -12.27 0.94
CA VAL A 191 -11.98 -12.89 2.24
C VAL A 191 -13.27 -13.14 3.03
N THR A 192 -14.09 -12.10 3.12
CA THR A 192 -15.45 -12.15 3.66
C THR A 192 -16.42 -12.23 2.50
N LEU A 193 -17.15 -13.34 2.40
CA LEU A 193 -18.12 -13.57 1.33
C LEU A 193 -19.35 -12.70 1.60
N LEU A 194 -19.70 -11.82 0.66
CA LEU A 194 -20.84 -10.91 0.77
C LEU A 194 -22.05 -11.52 0.08
N GLU A 195 -23.22 -11.55 0.73
CA GLU A 195 -24.45 -11.97 0.06
C GLU A 195 -24.81 -10.99 -1.07
N VAL A 196 -25.07 -11.53 -2.25
CA VAL A 196 -25.57 -10.76 -3.39
C VAL A 196 -27.09 -10.95 -3.44
N PRO A 197 -27.89 -9.88 -3.35
CA PRO A 197 -29.34 -10.00 -3.44
C PRO A 197 -29.74 -10.50 -4.83
N LEU A 198 -30.81 -11.29 -4.88
CA LEU A 198 -31.41 -11.68 -6.16
C LEU A 198 -31.96 -10.44 -6.87
N MET A 199 -31.72 -10.36 -8.17
CA MET A 199 -32.10 -9.22 -9.00
C MET A 199 -33.00 -9.68 -10.15
N GLU A 200 -33.81 -8.74 -10.63
CA GLU A 200 -34.61 -8.87 -11.84
C GLU A 200 -34.05 -7.94 -12.91
N TYR A 201 -33.99 -8.41 -14.14
CA TYR A 201 -33.54 -7.68 -15.31
C TYR A 201 -34.49 -7.92 -16.49
N ARG A 202 -34.40 -7.11 -17.55
CA ARG A 202 -35.16 -7.37 -18.78
C ARG A 202 -34.29 -8.15 -19.74
N ASP A 203 -34.77 -9.25 -20.28
CA ASP A 203 -34.05 -9.98 -21.31
C ASP A 203 -34.00 -9.18 -22.64
N MET A 204 -33.32 -9.72 -23.65
CA MET A 204 -33.21 -9.07 -24.96
C MET A 204 -34.54 -8.97 -25.75
N LYS A 205 -35.61 -9.62 -25.26
CA LYS A 205 -36.98 -9.51 -25.81
C LYS A 205 -37.83 -8.52 -25.01
N GLY A 206 -37.32 -8.00 -23.89
CA GLY A 206 -38.01 -7.06 -23.00
C GLY A 206 -38.81 -7.72 -21.88
N GLU A 207 -38.76 -9.05 -21.75
CA GLU A 207 -39.44 -9.80 -20.69
C GLU A 207 -38.69 -9.66 -19.37
N LEU A 208 -39.42 -9.56 -18.25
CA LEU A 208 -38.82 -9.47 -16.93
C LEU A 208 -38.37 -10.86 -16.47
N VAL A 209 -37.07 -11.02 -16.22
CA VAL A 209 -36.43 -12.28 -15.85
C VAL A 209 -35.71 -12.12 -14.52
N ARG A 210 -35.74 -13.15 -13.68
CA ARG A 210 -34.97 -13.23 -12.43
C ARG A 210 -33.60 -13.84 -12.68
N MET A 211 -32.60 -13.39 -11.93
CA MET A 211 -31.31 -14.07 -11.87
C MET A 211 -31.47 -15.54 -11.44
N PRO A 212 -30.53 -16.43 -11.85
CA PRO A 212 -30.53 -17.83 -11.43
C PRO A 212 -30.68 -17.98 -9.91
N GLU A 213 -31.48 -18.96 -9.50
CA GLU A 213 -31.64 -19.30 -8.08
C GLU A 213 -30.38 -19.96 -7.51
N ARG A 214 -30.31 -20.02 -6.18
CA ARG A 214 -29.20 -20.67 -5.46
C ARG A 214 -29.07 -22.15 -5.86
N GLY A 215 -27.86 -22.68 -5.72
CA GLY A 215 -27.52 -24.08 -6.00
C GLY A 215 -26.47 -24.27 -7.09
N ARG A 216 -26.29 -23.28 -7.95
CA ARG A 216 -25.24 -23.22 -8.99
C ARG A 216 -24.41 -21.95 -8.86
N PHE A 217 -23.21 -21.96 -9.41
CA PHE A 217 -22.43 -20.73 -9.52
C PHE A 217 -23.10 -19.81 -10.54
N THR A 218 -23.09 -18.50 -10.29
CA THR A 218 -23.51 -17.51 -11.28
C THR A 218 -22.34 -16.59 -11.62
N LEU A 219 -21.99 -16.53 -12.90
CA LEU A 219 -21.10 -15.53 -13.46
C LEU A 219 -21.93 -14.37 -14.02
N LEU A 220 -22.05 -13.31 -13.24
CA LEU A 220 -22.71 -12.07 -13.66
C LEU A 220 -21.68 -11.19 -14.37
N ASN A 221 -21.85 -10.94 -15.67
CA ASN A 221 -20.98 -10.08 -16.47
C ASN A 221 -21.71 -8.79 -16.87
N LEU A 222 -21.00 -7.67 -16.81
CA LEU A 222 -21.47 -6.36 -17.25
C LEU A 222 -20.68 -5.93 -18.47
N TRP A 223 -21.41 -5.49 -19.49
CA TRP A 223 -20.85 -5.08 -20.75
C TRP A 223 -21.61 -3.89 -21.34
N ALA A 224 -21.08 -3.32 -22.42
CA ALA A 224 -21.79 -2.35 -23.24
C ALA A 224 -21.50 -2.60 -24.72
N SER A 225 -22.42 -2.23 -25.61
CA SER A 225 -22.30 -2.46 -27.05
C SER A 225 -21.11 -1.75 -27.68
N TRP A 226 -20.70 -0.62 -27.09
CA TRP A 226 -19.56 0.19 -27.51
C TRP A 226 -18.21 -0.27 -26.91
N CYS A 227 -18.23 -1.21 -25.95
CA CYS A 227 -17.04 -1.68 -25.24
C CYS A 227 -16.39 -2.86 -25.98
N ALA A 228 -15.37 -2.59 -26.80
CA ALA A 228 -14.66 -3.64 -27.55
C ALA A 228 -14.06 -4.76 -26.66
N PRO A 229 -13.43 -4.49 -25.50
CA PRO A 229 -12.95 -5.55 -24.60
C PRO A 229 -14.09 -6.43 -24.08
N CYS A 230 -15.26 -5.85 -23.79
CA CYS A 230 -16.43 -6.60 -23.34
C CYS A 230 -16.93 -7.57 -24.42
N LEU A 231 -16.96 -7.13 -25.69
CA LEU A 231 -17.36 -7.99 -26.81
C LEU A 231 -16.40 -9.17 -27.00
N SER A 232 -15.09 -8.94 -26.81
CA SER A 232 -14.07 -10.00 -26.83
C SER A 232 -14.28 -11.01 -25.70
N GLU A 233 -14.58 -10.54 -24.48
CA GLU A 233 -14.86 -11.41 -23.33
C GLU A 233 -16.12 -12.26 -23.55
N LEU A 234 -17.20 -11.66 -24.06
CA LEU A 234 -18.44 -12.38 -24.35
C LEU A 234 -18.25 -13.45 -25.43
N ASP A 235 -17.41 -13.20 -26.44
CA ASP A 235 -17.06 -14.21 -27.44
C ASP A 235 -16.24 -15.36 -26.80
N ASN A 236 -15.32 -15.04 -25.88
CA ASN A 236 -14.61 -16.06 -25.10
C ASN A 236 -15.56 -16.92 -24.28
N PHE A 237 -16.53 -16.31 -23.59
CA PHE A 237 -17.56 -17.04 -22.85
C PHE A 237 -18.43 -17.89 -23.77
N LYS A 238 -18.79 -17.40 -24.96
CA LYS A 238 -19.55 -18.16 -25.94
C LYS A 238 -18.79 -19.40 -26.41
N GLN A 239 -17.53 -19.25 -26.80
CA GLN A 239 -16.70 -20.34 -27.28
C GLN A 239 -16.48 -21.42 -26.21
N ARG A 240 -16.32 -21.01 -24.95
CA ARG A 240 -16.03 -21.87 -23.81
C ARG A 240 -17.24 -22.14 -22.91
N PHE A 241 -18.46 -21.86 -23.39
CA PHE A 241 -19.68 -22.05 -22.62
C PHE A 241 -19.91 -23.50 -22.16
N PRO A 242 -19.60 -24.54 -22.97
CA PRO A 242 -19.73 -25.93 -22.52
C PRO A 242 -18.90 -26.26 -21.26
N ASP A 243 -17.74 -25.63 -21.11
CA ASP A 243 -16.86 -25.85 -19.96
C ASP A 243 -17.46 -25.21 -18.69
N LEU A 244 -17.99 -23.99 -18.83
CA LEU A 244 -18.69 -23.29 -17.75
C LEU A 244 -19.95 -24.07 -17.33
N GLN A 245 -20.74 -24.57 -18.28
CA GLN A 245 -21.92 -25.39 -17.99
C GLN A 245 -21.53 -26.69 -17.27
N SER A 246 -20.52 -27.40 -17.76
CA SER A 246 -20.03 -28.65 -17.16
C SER A 246 -19.51 -28.45 -15.74
N ALA A 247 -18.94 -27.28 -15.46
CA ALA A 247 -18.51 -26.87 -14.12
C ALA A 247 -19.64 -26.37 -13.21
N GLY A 248 -20.89 -26.33 -13.71
CA GLY A 248 -22.05 -25.89 -12.96
C GLY A 248 -22.16 -24.37 -12.80
N VAL A 249 -21.64 -23.60 -13.77
CA VAL A 249 -21.70 -22.13 -13.81
C VAL A 249 -22.79 -21.66 -14.77
N ASP A 250 -23.72 -20.85 -14.28
CA ASP A 250 -24.69 -20.11 -15.09
C ASP A 250 -24.12 -18.74 -15.45
N VAL A 251 -24.18 -18.36 -16.72
CA VAL A 251 -23.68 -17.07 -17.20
C VAL A 251 -24.86 -16.13 -17.43
N VAL A 252 -24.78 -14.94 -16.86
CA VAL A 252 -25.75 -13.84 -17.04
C VAL A 252 -24.99 -12.60 -17.48
N ALA A 253 -25.18 -12.19 -18.74
CA ALA A 253 -24.54 -11.00 -19.31
C ALA A 253 -25.53 -9.84 -19.43
N LEU A 254 -25.33 -8.78 -18.65
CA LEU A 254 -26.19 -7.61 -18.61
C LEU A 254 -25.53 -6.41 -19.28
N ALA A 255 -26.21 -5.83 -20.27
CA ALA A 255 -25.75 -4.63 -20.95
C ALA A 255 -26.11 -3.38 -20.12
N LEU A 256 -25.17 -2.44 -20.03
CA LEU A 256 -25.33 -1.15 -19.36
C LEU A 256 -25.77 -0.03 -20.31
N ASP A 257 -25.91 -0.29 -21.61
CA ASP A 257 -26.33 0.70 -22.60
C ASP A 257 -27.63 1.40 -22.15
N GLY A 258 -27.56 2.72 -21.97
CA GLY A 258 -28.68 3.57 -21.58
C GLY A 258 -29.07 3.50 -20.09
N VAL A 259 -28.19 3.02 -19.21
CA VAL A 259 -28.41 2.95 -17.76
C VAL A 259 -27.45 3.90 -17.03
N GLY A 260 -27.93 4.58 -15.99
CA GLY A 260 -27.15 5.53 -15.21
C GLY A 260 -26.72 6.74 -16.03
N ASN A 261 -25.40 6.96 -16.10
CA ASN A 261 -24.80 8.06 -16.87
C ASN A 261 -24.45 7.67 -18.32
N ASP A 262 -24.70 6.43 -18.73
CA ASP A 262 -24.43 5.99 -20.10
C ASP A 262 -25.45 6.60 -21.08
N THR A 263 -24.94 7.20 -22.16
CA THR A 263 -25.76 7.83 -23.21
C THR A 263 -26.06 6.89 -24.39
N GLY A 264 -25.67 5.62 -24.28
CA GLY A 264 -25.91 4.60 -25.28
C GLY A 264 -27.40 4.27 -25.45
N ASP A 265 -27.74 3.79 -26.64
CA ASP A 265 -29.09 3.30 -26.93
C ASP A 265 -29.16 1.79 -26.61
N PRO A 266 -30.06 1.34 -25.70
CA PRO A 266 -30.28 -0.08 -25.41
C PRO A 266 -30.54 -0.94 -26.67
N SER A 267 -31.07 -0.35 -27.75
CA SER A 267 -31.27 -1.05 -29.03
C SER A 267 -29.97 -1.56 -29.65
N ASN A 268 -28.84 -0.91 -29.37
CA ASN A 268 -27.52 -1.33 -29.85
C ASN A 268 -27.06 -2.61 -29.15
N ALA A 269 -27.26 -2.72 -27.83
CA ALA A 269 -26.98 -3.94 -27.08
C ALA A 269 -27.81 -5.12 -27.59
N ILE A 270 -29.11 -4.91 -27.86
CA ILE A 270 -29.99 -5.94 -28.42
C ILE A 270 -29.48 -6.44 -29.78
N LYS A 271 -29.18 -5.52 -30.70
CA LYS A 271 -28.63 -5.86 -32.03
C LYS A 271 -27.30 -6.61 -31.90
N GLN A 272 -26.43 -6.16 -31.01
CA GLN A 272 -25.11 -6.75 -30.82
C GLN A 272 -25.19 -8.14 -30.21
N ALA A 273 -26.03 -8.36 -29.19
CA ALA A 273 -26.26 -9.68 -28.60
C ALA A 273 -26.87 -10.66 -29.62
N ALA A 274 -27.83 -10.21 -30.43
CA ALA A 274 -28.40 -11.01 -31.52
C ALA A 274 -27.35 -11.39 -32.58
N LYS A 275 -26.49 -10.44 -32.97
CA LYS A 275 -25.39 -10.67 -33.91
C LYS A 275 -24.39 -11.70 -33.37
N MET A 276 -24.08 -11.64 -32.08
CA MET A 276 -23.14 -12.56 -31.45
C MET A 276 -23.72 -13.96 -31.23
N GLY A 277 -25.05 -14.12 -31.14
CA GLY A 277 -25.68 -15.43 -30.93
C GLY A 277 -25.20 -16.08 -29.63
N LEU A 278 -25.31 -15.36 -28.52
CA LEU A 278 -24.82 -15.78 -27.21
C LEU A 278 -25.67 -16.95 -26.66
N PRO A 279 -25.06 -18.08 -26.22
CA PRO A 279 -25.78 -19.29 -25.80
C PRO A 279 -26.26 -19.26 -24.34
N PHE A 280 -26.09 -18.13 -23.67
CA PHE A 280 -26.38 -17.95 -22.24
C PHE A 280 -27.35 -16.78 -22.02
N ALA A 281 -27.76 -16.58 -20.77
CA ALA A 281 -28.73 -15.56 -20.43
C ALA A 281 -28.16 -14.14 -20.68
N THR A 282 -28.87 -13.34 -21.45
CA THR A 282 -28.48 -11.97 -21.79
C THR A 282 -29.64 -11.01 -21.57
N GLY A 283 -29.37 -9.82 -21.07
CA GLY A 283 -30.39 -8.80 -20.91
C GLY A 283 -29.84 -7.40 -20.72
N LEU A 284 -30.74 -6.47 -20.41
CA LEU A 284 -30.44 -5.08 -20.08
C LEU A 284 -30.41 -4.93 -18.55
N ALA A 285 -29.36 -4.29 -18.04
CA ALA A 285 -29.30 -3.87 -16.66
C ALA A 285 -30.35 -2.78 -16.38
N ASN A 286 -30.56 -2.46 -15.10
CA ASN A 286 -31.40 -1.35 -14.68
C ASN A 286 -30.74 -0.59 -13.53
N GLU A 287 -31.31 0.56 -13.16
CA GLU A 287 -30.79 1.44 -12.10
C GLU A 287 -30.56 0.73 -10.76
N LYS A 288 -31.41 -0.24 -10.40
CA LYS A 288 -31.24 -0.98 -9.13
C LYS A 288 -30.00 -1.86 -9.17
N ILE A 289 -29.77 -2.55 -10.29
CA ILE A 289 -28.59 -3.38 -10.52
C ILE A 289 -27.35 -2.50 -10.49
N LEU A 290 -27.34 -1.40 -11.24
CA LEU A 290 -26.22 -0.46 -11.27
C LEU A 290 -25.91 0.10 -9.87
N THR A 291 -26.92 0.62 -9.15
CA THR A 291 -26.76 1.14 -7.79
C THR A 291 -26.18 0.11 -6.82
N LEU A 292 -26.64 -1.15 -6.90
CA LEU A 292 -26.12 -2.22 -6.06
C LEU A 292 -24.64 -2.48 -6.35
N LEU A 293 -24.28 -2.55 -7.63
CA LEU A 293 -22.93 -2.85 -8.08
C LEU A 293 -21.98 -1.71 -7.77
N GLU A 294 -22.40 -0.45 -7.91
CA GLU A 294 -21.66 0.72 -7.47
C GLU A 294 -21.43 0.70 -5.95
N ARG A 295 -22.47 0.38 -5.16
CA ARG A 295 -22.31 0.24 -3.69
C ARG A 295 -21.36 -0.89 -3.31
N LEU A 296 -21.44 -2.04 -4.00
CA LEU A 296 -20.50 -3.14 -3.80
C LEU A 296 -19.09 -2.70 -4.20
N HIS A 297 -18.94 -2.03 -5.34
CA HIS A 297 -17.66 -1.53 -5.83
C HIS A 297 -17.03 -0.56 -4.84
N VAL A 298 -17.75 0.50 -4.43
CA VAL A 298 -17.26 1.50 -3.48
C VAL A 298 -16.95 0.88 -2.12
N ARG A 299 -17.73 -0.11 -1.67
CA ARG A 299 -17.44 -0.83 -0.43
C ARG A 299 -16.16 -1.67 -0.51
N LEU A 300 -15.92 -2.30 -1.65
CA LEU A 300 -14.75 -3.15 -1.88
C LEU A 300 -13.50 -2.33 -2.22
N MET A 301 -13.68 -1.19 -2.89
CA MET A 301 -12.63 -0.33 -3.46
C MET A 301 -13.03 1.15 -3.29
N PRO A 302 -13.00 1.70 -2.06
CA PRO A 302 -13.51 3.03 -1.74
C PRO A 302 -12.77 4.21 -2.41
N MET A 303 -11.66 3.94 -3.10
CA MET A 303 -10.85 4.94 -3.79
C MET A 303 -11.08 4.94 -5.32
N GLU A 304 -11.86 3.99 -5.84
CA GLU A 304 -12.29 3.98 -7.24
C GLU A 304 -13.79 4.29 -7.27
N LEU A 305 -14.15 5.43 -7.86
CA LEU A 305 -15.52 5.93 -7.86
C LEU A 305 -16.33 5.38 -9.05
N ASP A 306 -15.65 5.04 -10.14
CA ASP A 306 -16.29 4.63 -11.38
C ASP A 306 -16.26 3.12 -11.57
N LEU A 307 -17.39 2.58 -12.01
CA LEU A 307 -17.49 1.18 -12.38
C LEU A 307 -16.86 0.97 -13.77
N VAL A 308 -15.79 0.18 -13.82
CA VAL A 308 -15.09 -0.15 -15.08
C VAL A 308 -15.73 -1.38 -15.69
N ILE A 309 -16.01 -1.34 -17.00
CA ILE A 309 -16.42 -2.52 -17.79
C ILE A 309 -15.30 -2.96 -18.75
N PRO A 310 -15.14 -4.28 -19.00
CA PRO A 310 -15.97 -5.37 -18.47
C PRO A 310 -15.78 -5.60 -16.97
N LEU A 311 -16.88 -5.96 -16.31
CA LEU A 311 -16.90 -6.32 -14.89
C LEU A 311 -17.61 -7.66 -14.73
N SER A 312 -16.96 -8.61 -14.07
CA SER A 312 -17.54 -9.93 -13.81
C SER A 312 -17.58 -10.22 -12.31
N LEU A 313 -18.70 -10.75 -11.82
CA LEU A 313 -18.87 -11.23 -10.45
C LEU A 313 -19.07 -12.74 -10.49
N LEU A 314 -18.18 -13.48 -9.83
CA LEU A 314 -18.39 -14.90 -9.56
C LEU A 314 -19.14 -15.05 -8.23
N ILE A 315 -20.40 -15.45 -8.33
CA ILE A 315 -21.31 -15.69 -7.22
C ILE A 315 -21.37 -17.19 -6.96
N ASP A 316 -21.18 -17.61 -5.71
CA ASP A 316 -21.20 -19.01 -5.32
C ASP A 316 -22.62 -19.60 -5.25
N ARG A 317 -22.68 -20.91 -4.98
CA ARG A 317 -23.93 -21.67 -4.92
C ARG A 317 -24.88 -21.19 -3.83
N GLU A 318 -24.37 -20.50 -2.82
CA GLU A 318 -25.14 -19.92 -1.72
C GLU A 318 -25.60 -18.48 -2.02
N GLY A 319 -25.22 -17.91 -3.17
CA GLY A 319 -25.56 -16.54 -3.55
C GLY A 319 -24.60 -15.50 -2.97
N ARG A 320 -23.35 -15.88 -2.67
CA ARG A 320 -22.34 -14.98 -2.09
C ARG A 320 -21.25 -14.65 -3.11
N LEU A 321 -20.76 -13.42 -3.11
CA LEU A 321 -19.66 -13.00 -3.96
C LEU A 321 -18.37 -13.72 -3.55
N ALA A 322 -17.83 -14.54 -4.45
CA ALA A 322 -16.57 -15.26 -4.27
C ALA A 322 -15.39 -14.47 -4.81
N VAL A 323 -15.50 -13.97 -6.06
CA VAL A 323 -14.45 -13.21 -6.73
C VAL A 323 -15.07 -12.13 -7.60
N LEU A 324 -14.49 -10.92 -7.57
CA LEU A 324 -14.80 -9.82 -8.47
C LEU A 324 -13.65 -9.64 -9.46
N TYR A 325 -13.97 -9.50 -10.75
CA TYR A 325 -13.00 -9.27 -11.81
C TYR A 325 -13.29 -7.94 -12.50
N LYS A 326 -12.30 -7.07 -12.58
CA LYS A 326 -12.30 -5.93 -13.50
C LYS A 326 -11.49 -6.31 -14.72
N GLY A 327 -11.98 -6.04 -15.91
CA GLY A 327 -11.40 -6.56 -17.15
C GLY A 327 -11.85 -7.99 -17.43
N ALA A 328 -11.25 -8.60 -18.45
CA ALA A 328 -11.62 -9.92 -18.96
C ALA A 328 -10.67 -11.01 -18.42
N PRO A 329 -10.99 -11.72 -17.32
CA PRO A 329 -10.09 -12.69 -16.69
C PRO A 329 -9.88 -13.99 -17.49
N GLY A 330 -10.75 -14.26 -18.47
CA GLY A 330 -10.79 -15.51 -19.23
C GLY A 330 -11.41 -16.68 -18.46
N VAL A 331 -11.96 -17.66 -19.19
CA VAL A 331 -12.68 -18.80 -18.59
C VAL A 331 -11.80 -19.66 -17.68
N ASP A 332 -10.54 -19.90 -18.03
CA ASP A 332 -9.66 -20.76 -17.22
C ASP A 332 -9.43 -20.18 -15.82
N ARG A 333 -9.35 -18.84 -15.72
CA ARG A 333 -9.25 -18.16 -14.41
C ARG A 333 -10.51 -18.36 -13.59
N ILE A 334 -11.68 -18.14 -14.21
CA ILE A 334 -12.99 -18.29 -13.56
C ILE A 334 -13.17 -19.73 -13.06
N LEU A 335 -12.81 -20.73 -13.86
CA LEU A 335 -12.88 -22.14 -13.48
C LEU A 335 -11.94 -22.46 -12.31
N GLY A 336 -10.72 -21.91 -12.30
CA GLY A 336 -9.78 -22.05 -11.18
C GLY A 336 -10.29 -21.43 -9.87
N ASP A 337 -11.17 -20.43 -9.97
CA ASP A 337 -11.69 -19.68 -8.83
C ASP A 337 -12.96 -20.28 -8.20
N LEU A 338 -13.56 -21.30 -8.82
CA LEU A 338 -14.77 -21.96 -8.28
C LEU A 338 -14.57 -22.57 -6.88
N GLY A 339 -13.33 -22.97 -6.56
CA GLY A 339 -13.00 -23.50 -5.24
C GLY A 339 -12.89 -22.43 -4.14
N HIS A 340 -12.82 -21.14 -4.49
CA HIS A 340 -12.44 -20.07 -3.56
C HIS A 340 -13.39 -19.94 -2.36
N SER A 341 -14.70 -19.91 -2.58
CA SER A 341 -15.69 -19.71 -1.51
C SER A 341 -15.77 -20.88 -0.53
N SER A 342 -15.39 -22.08 -0.95
CA SER A 342 -15.40 -23.29 -0.12
C SER A 342 -14.23 -23.38 0.88
N GLN A 343 -13.19 -22.57 0.68
CA GLN A 343 -12.02 -22.59 1.54
C GLN A 343 -12.32 -21.95 2.90
N GLU A 344 -11.55 -22.30 3.93
CA GLU A 344 -11.56 -21.60 5.21
C GLU A 344 -11.23 -20.11 5.04
N ARG A 345 -11.77 -19.26 5.92
CA ARG A 345 -11.56 -17.80 5.85
C ARG A 345 -10.08 -17.43 5.78
N TRP A 346 -9.25 -18.15 6.51
CA TRP A 346 -7.80 -17.92 6.53
C TRP A 346 -7.13 -18.23 5.19
N ALA A 347 -7.49 -19.36 4.57
CA ALA A 347 -6.97 -19.70 3.25
C ALA A 347 -7.41 -18.67 2.19
N ARG A 348 -8.65 -18.17 2.28
CA ARG A 348 -9.11 -17.05 1.44
C ARG A 348 -8.29 -15.78 1.67
N LEU A 349 -7.98 -15.42 2.92
CA LEU A 349 -7.11 -14.27 3.22
C LEU A 349 -5.74 -14.39 2.55
N VAL A 350 -5.10 -15.55 2.66
CA VAL A 350 -3.80 -15.81 2.01
C VAL A 350 -3.91 -15.72 0.49
N ASN A 351 -4.95 -16.34 -0.10
CA ASN A 351 -5.18 -16.30 -1.55
C ASN A 351 -5.61 -14.92 -2.08
N SER A 352 -6.10 -14.05 -1.19
CA SER A 352 -6.40 -12.64 -1.48
C SER A 352 -5.21 -11.72 -1.23
N ALA A 353 -4.20 -12.14 -0.50
CA ALA A 353 -3.00 -11.36 -0.28
C ALA A 353 -2.20 -11.31 -1.59
N GLY A 354 -2.23 -10.16 -2.28
CA GLY A 354 -1.41 -9.89 -3.47
C GLY A 354 0.10 -9.80 -3.18
N LEU A 355 0.53 -10.23 -1.99
CA LEU A 355 1.89 -10.22 -1.49
C LEU A 355 2.25 -11.66 -1.11
N GLY A 356 3.42 -12.13 -1.56
CA GLY A 356 4.00 -13.37 -1.02
C GLY A 356 4.39 -13.20 0.46
N GLY A 357 4.56 -14.31 1.17
CA GLY A 357 5.03 -14.32 2.55
C GLY A 357 4.46 -15.48 3.37
N GLU A 358 4.96 -15.63 4.59
CA GLU A 358 4.46 -16.58 5.58
C GLU A 358 3.86 -15.82 6.75
N SER A 359 2.67 -16.22 7.21
CA SER A 359 2.09 -15.67 8.43
C SER A 359 2.80 -16.21 9.67
N LEU A 360 3.15 -15.32 10.59
CA LEU A 360 3.83 -15.64 11.85
C LEU A 360 2.98 -16.53 12.77
N GLU A 361 1.65 -16.51 12.66
CA GLU A 361 0.75 -17.37 13.46
C GLU A 361 0.92 -18.86 13.13
N LYS A 362 1.37 -19.20 11.92
CA LYS A 362 1.61 -20.60 11.54
C LYS A 362 2.81 -21.21 12.28
N GLY A 363 3.68 -20.38 12.85
CA GLY A 363 4.87 -20.79 13.59
C GLY A 363 4.71 -20.80 15.11
N ASN A 364 3.56 -20.38 15.65
CA ASN A 364 3.31 -20.36 17.10
C ASN A 364 1.81 -20.59 17.39
N PRO A 365 1.36 -21.86 17.47
CA PRO A 365 -0.02 -22.21 17.78
C PRO A 365 -0.44 -21.80 19.20
#